data_AF-R1FAT0-F1
#
_entry.id   AF-R1FAT0-F1
#
_cell.length_a   1.000
_cell.length_b   1.000
_cell.length_c   1.000
_cell.angle_alpha   90.00
_cell.angle_beta   90.00
_cell.angle_gamma   90.00
#
_symmetry.space_group_name_H-M   'P 1'
#
loop_
_entity.id
_entity.type
_entity.pdbx_description
1 polymer ?
#
loop_
_entity_poly.entity_id
_entity_poly.type
_entity_poly.pdbx_seq_one_letter_code
_entity_poly.pdbx_strand_id
1 'polypeptide(L)'
;MRCHARHVVARARSYRCTLPPPRDIRGLLAGVTHTEMGLSFSQALELLSDVGEDELAEWEQEWRHSSSAAGGRQELRYCTPAVSVIDTLFSDKSDGRALRSLHFNDRLDIAQSCATVDAAGKVRHDWPPPTSGPTATFSQGLALGVAVHALGHDRRSPSVTTPRIAVLGGGAGVLPAFLHHALPAARIDSVELCPDVCAASRALFGVDALEDGGRFTLHQADALAWIDAAEPASLDVILVDLESGDVGVEARGLIAPPASVLERPFALAAERSLSAGGVLAVNTLGSPELIEVRAAAAELRASACCDAPLPPEDLRGGDRSQTILFTRREALGGAGTRDSQSQEAWSAAAVRRELDRRATPPLVEDACSWLAGWRECAKA
;
A
#
# COMPACT_ATOMS: atom_id res chain seq x y z
N MET A 1 2.52 -6.71 -36.89
CA MET A 1 1.93 -5.51 -36.26
C MET A 1 0.40 -5.49 -36.31
N ARG A 2 -0.28 -5.30 -37.45
CA ARG A 2 -1.76 -5.12 -37.49
C ARG A 2 -2.62 -6.23 -36.85
N CYS A 3 -2.20 -7.51 -36.93
CA CYS A 3 -2.94 -8.61 -36.29
C CYS A 3 -2.73 -8.67 -34.77
N HIS A 4 -1.57 -8.21 -34.28
CA HIS A 4 -1.23 -8.19 -32.84
C HIS A 4 -1.81 -6.94 -32.16
N ALA A 5 -1.83 -5.80 -32.85
CA ALA A 5 -2.53 -4.59 -32.41
C ALA A 5 -4.02 -4.87 -32.12
N ARG A 6 -4.67 -5.73 -32.93
CA ARG A 6 -6.07 -6.13 -32.70
C ARG A 6 -6.28 -6.94 -31.42
N HIS A 7 -5.27 -7.68 -30.94
CA HIS A 7 -5.36 -8.48 -29.71
C HIS A 7 -5.18 -7.60 -28.46
N VAL A 8 -4.18 -6.72 -28.48
CA VAL A 8 -3.96 -5.67 -27.47
C VAL A 8 -5.21 -4.80 -27.33
N VAL A 9 -5.80 -4.38 -28.46
CA VAL A 9 -7.07 -3.65 -28.48
C VAL A 9 -8.22 -4.49 -27.91
N ALA A 10 -8.26 -5.80 -28.13
CA ALA A 10 -9.31 -6.67 -27.60
C ALA A 10 -9.27 -6.82 -26.08
N ARG A 11 -8.09 -6.94 -25.47
CA ARG A 11 -7.97 -6.93 -24.00
C ARG A 11 -8.27 -5.56 -23.44
N ALA A 12 -7.73 -4.51 -24.03
CA ALA A 12 -7.97 -3.16 -23.54
C ALA A 12 -9.45 -2.72 -23.73
N ARG A 13 -10.20 -3.33 -24.66
CA ARG A 13 -11.66 -3.20 -24.80
C ARG A 13 -12.47 -3.74 -23.61
N SER A 14 -11.87 -4.47 -22.67
CA SER A 14 -12.57 -4.87 -21.43
C SER A 14 -12.81 -3.70 -20.48
N TYR A 15 -12.12 -2.57 -20.68
CA TYR A 15 -12.28 -1.35 -19.87
C TYR A 15 -13.23 -0.34 -20.54
N ARG A 16 -14.16 0.22 -19.76
CA ARG A 16 -15.03 1.32 -20.19
C ARG A 16 -14.45 2.67 -19.78
N CYS A 17 -14.25 3.61 -20.69
CA CYS A 17 -13.60 4.89 -20.35
C CYS A 17 -14.60 6.01 -20.01
N THR A 18 -14.56 6.54 -18.79
CA THR A 18 -15.53 7.57 -18.31
C THR A 18 -14.96 8.96 -18.08
N LEU A 19 -13.68 9.16 -18.40
CA LEU A 19 -12.94 10.38 -18.17
C LEU A 19 -13.41 11.57 -19.05
N PRO A 20 -13.28 12.83 -18.58
CA PRO A 20 -13.27 14.02 -19.44
C PRO A 20 -11.92 14.20 -20.16
N PRO A 21 -11.87 14.73 -21.39
CA PRO A 21 -10.62 15.04 -22.09
C PRO A 21 -9.97 16.38 -21.62
N PRO A 22 -8.63 16.57 -21.78
CA PRO A 22 -7.65 15.63 -22.36
C PRO A 22 -7.01 14.71 -21.30
N ARG A 23 -6.67 13.49 -21.72
CA ARG A 23 -5.97 12.47 -20.94
C ARG A 23 -5.07 11.68 -21.89
N ASP A 24 -3.98 11.12 -21.38
CA ASP A 24 -3.08 10.33 -22.21
C ASP A 24 -3.25 8.84 -21.93
N ILE A 25 -4.08 8.19 -22.75
CA ILE A 25 -4.37 6.75 -22.64
C ILE A 25 -3.21 5.86 -23.11
N ARG A 26 -2.17 6.45 -23.73
CA ARG A 26 -1.01 5.72 -24.23
C ARG A 26 -0.29 4.97 -23.12
N GLY A 27 -0.30 5.50 -21.88
CA GLY A 27 0.27 4.80 -20.73
C GLY A 27 -0.38 3.45 -20.48
N LEU A 28 -1.71 3.41 -20.35
CA LEU A 28 -2.47 2.16 -20.17
C LEU A 28 -2.26 1.20 -21.34
N LEU A 29 -2.33 1.72 -22.57
CA LEU A 29 -2.11 0.91 -23.78
C LEU A 29 -0.70 0.33 -23.83
N ALA A 30 0.32 1.11 -23.44
CA ALA A 30 1.69 0.66 -23.35
C ALA A 30 1.83 -0.45 -22.32
N GLY A 31 1.13 -0.36 -21.19
CA GLY A 31 1.08 -1.41 -20.18
C GLY A 31 0.49 -2.72 -20.70
N VAL A 32 -0.67 -2.65 -21.36
CA VAL A 32 -1.28 -3.85 -21.99
C VAL A 32 -0.35 -4.44 -23.05
N THR A 33 0.23 -3.59 -23.90
CA THR A 33 1.15 -3.99 -24.97
C THR A 33 2.43 -4.62 -24.42
N HIS A 34 3.00 -4.04 -23.37
CA HIS A 34 4.16 -4.55 -22.64
C HIS A 34 3.92 -5.99 -22.18
N THR A 35 2.83 -6.22 -21.44
CA THR A 35 2.47 -7.54 -20.91
C THR A 35 2.17 -8.56 -22.00
N GLU A 36 1.41 -8.20 -23.02
CA GLU A 36 0.98 -9.16 -24.06
C GLU A 36 2.07 -9.49 -25.06
N MET A 37 2.92 -8.52 -25.40
CA MET A 37 3.94 -8.69 -26.44
C MET A 37 5.32 -9.03 -25.87
N GLY A 38 5.49 -9.03 -24.54
CA GLY A 38 6.77 -9.29 -23.89
C GLY A 38 7.85 -8.25 -24.23
N LEU A 39 7.43 -7.02 -24.56
CA LEU A 39 8.31 -5.89 -24.83
C LEU A 39 8.69 -5.21 -23.51
N SER A 40 9.73 -4.38 -23.46
CA SER A 40 9.87 -3.44 -22.33
C SER A 40 8.78 -2.36 -22.39
N PHE A 41 8.39 -1.78 -21.24
CA PHE A 41 7.38 -0.71 -21.21
C PHE A 41 7.77 0.48 -22.10
N SER A 42 9.04 0.88 -22.10
CA SER A 42 9.54 1.95 -22.96
C SER A 42 9.39 1.65 -24.45
N GLN A 43 9.67 0.41 -24.88
CA GLN A 43 9.45 -0.02 -26.27
C GLN A 43 7.96 -0.02 -26.62
N ALA A 44 7.10 -0.46 -25.70
CA ALA A 44 5.66 -0.44 -25.90
C ALA A 44 5.11 0.99 -26.05
N LEU A 45 5.64 1.93 -25.25
CA LEU A 45 5.27 3.35 -25.34
C LEU A 45 5.78 4.00 -26.63
N GLU A 46 7.01 3.68 -27.06
CA GLU A 46 7.57 4.13 -28.34
C GLU A 46 6.71 3.68 -29.52
N LEU A 47 6.24 2.43 -29.51
CA LEU A 47 5.32 1.91 -30.55
C LEU A 47 4.00 2.68 -30.64
N LEU A 48 3.55 3.29 -29.53
CA LEU A 48 2.31 4.06 -29.46
C LEU A 48 2.53 5.55 -29.72
N SER A 49 3.79 6.01 -29.83
CA SER A 49 4.11 7.41 -30.11
C SER A 49 3.73 7.84 -31.53
N ASP A 50 3.69 6.89 -32.47
CA ASP A 50 3.29 7.11 -33.87
C ASP A 50 1.76 7.05 -34.07
N VAL A 51 0.99 6.69 -33.04
CA VAL A 51 -0.48 6.64 -33.12
C VAL A 51 -1.05 8.05 -32.98
N GLY A 52 -1.73 8.50 -34.04
CA GLY A 52 -2.34 9.82 -34.10
C GLY A 52 -3.48 10.01 -33.10
N GLU A 53 -3.70 11.25 -32.67
CA GLU A 53 -4.78 11.60 -31.71
C GLU A 53 -6.17 11.19 -32.19
N ASP A 54 -6.43 11.25 -33.50
CA ASP A 54 -7.71 10.82 -34.08
C ASP A 54 -7.93 9.30 -33.93
N GLU A 55 -6.88 8.49 -34.13
CA GLU A 55 -6.94 7.04 -33.96
C GLU A 55 -7.11 6.65 -32.48
N LEU A 56 -6.47 7.39 -31.56
CA LEU A 56 -6.69 7.24 -30.13
C LEU A 56 -8.12 7.62 -29.73
N ALA A 57 -8.66 8.72 -30.26
CA ALA A 57 -10.01 9.15 -29.99
C ALA A 57 -11.05 8.16 -30.51
N GLU A 58 -10.81 7.55 -31.68
CA GLU A 58 -11.63 6.45 -32.20
C GLU A 58 -11.57 5.23 -31.26
N TRP A 59 -10.39 4.82 -30.79
CA TRP A 59 -10.26 3.72 -29.82
C TRP A 59 -10.99 4.01 -28.50
N GLU A 60 -10.89 5.24 -27.98
CA GLU A 60 -11.62 5.63 -26.77
C GLU A 60 -13.14 5.56 -26.96
N GLN A 61 -13.65 5.97 -28.13
CA GLN A 61 -15.06 5.86 -28.46
C GLN A 61 -15.49 4.39 -28.57
N GLU A 62 -14.71 3.54 -29.25
CA GLU A 62 -14.96 2.10 -29.31
C GLU A 62 -14.99 1.45 -27.92
N TRP A 63 -14.12 1.84 -27.00
CA TRP A 63 -14.12 1.36 -25.61
C TRP A 63 -15.34 1.82 -24.81
N ARG A 64 -15.78 3.07 -25.00
CA ARG A 64 -17.01 3.58 -24.37
C ARG A 64 -18.25 2.78 -24.75
N HIS A 65 -18.26 2.24 -25.97
CA HIS A 65 -19.39 1.51 -26.56
C HIS A 65 -19.23 -0.02 -26.48
N SER A 66 -18.03 -0.54 -26.24
CA SER A 66 -17.78 -1.97 -26.04
C SER A 66 -18.37 -2.40 -24.69
N SER A 67 -19.52 -3.08 -24.74
CA SER A 67 -20.14 -3.70 -23.57
C SER A 67 -19.44 -5.02 -23.28
N SER A 68 -18.76 -5.16 -22.12
CA SER A 68 -18.10 -6.43 -21.79
C SER A 68 -19.15 -7.50 -21.45
N ALA A 69 -19.32 -8.45 -22.37
CA ALA A 69 -20.13 -9.65 -22.20
C ALA A 69 -19.41 -10.78 -21.43
N ALA A 70 -18.29 -10.47 -20.77
CA ALA A 70 -17.50 -11.44 -20.01
C ALA A 70 -17.08 -10.84 -18.66
N GLY A 71 -17.79 -11.24 -17.59
CA GLY A 71 -17.36 -11.23 -16.19
C GLY A 71 -16.61 -9.99 -15.68
N GLY A 72 -17.34 -8.94 -15.31
CA GLY A 72 -16.83 -7.74 -14.62
C GLY A 72 -16.87 -6.49 -15.49
N ARG A 73 -17.61 -5.46 -15.04
CA ARG A 73 -17.65 -4.16 -15.73
C ARG A 73 -16.56 -3.28 -15.13
N GLN A 74 -15.42 -3.18 -15.82
CA GLN A 74 -14.31 -2.31 -15.42
C GLN A 74 -14.46 -0.92 -16.06
N GLU A 75 -14.23 0.15 -15.30
CA GLU A 75 -14.33 1.53 -15.77
C GLU A 75 -13.01 2.29 -15.51
N LEU A 76 -12.37 2.81 -16.56
CA LEU A 76 -11.20 3.68 -16.43
C LEU A 76 -11.61 5.06 -15.93
N ARG A 77 -10.99 5.48 -14.82
CA ARG A 77 -11.25 6.73 -14.07
C ARG A 77 -10.11 7.72 -14.11
N TYR A 78 -8.90 7.29 -14.41
CA TYR A 78 -7.70 8.12 -14.54
C TYR A 78 -6.69 7.43 -15.43
N CYS A 79 -5.95 8.20 -16.22
CA CYS A 79 -4.83 7.68 -16.95
C CYS A 79 -3.81 8.78 -17.21
N THR A 80 -2.56 8.45 -16.97
CA THR A 80 -1.35 9.21 -17.32
C THR A 80 -0.39 8.22 -17.99
N PRO A 81 0.77 8.66 -18.50
CA PRO A 81 1.81 7.73 -18.92
C PRO A 81 2.23 6.74 -17.82
N ALA A 82 2.28 7.17 -16.55
CA ALA A 82 2.78 6.35 -15.44
C ALA A 82 1.73 5.49 -14.73
N VAL A 83 0.51 6.01 -14.53
CA VAL A 83 -0.53 5.33 -13.72
C VAL A 83 -1.89 5.30 -14.38
N SER A 84 -2.68 4.30 -14.00
CA SER A 84 -4.10 4.17 -14.33
C SER A 84 -4.93 3.90 -13.08
N VAL A 85 -6.14 4.48 -13.01
CA VAL A 85 -7.13 4.18 -11.96
C VAL A 85 -8.35 3.53 -12.58
N ILE A 86 -8.75 2.37 -12.07
CA ILE A 86 -9.78 1.51 -12.64
C ILE A 86 -10.81 1.17 -11.55
N ASP A 87 -12.09 1.39 -11.84
CA ASP A 87 -13.19 0.90 -11.03
C ASP A 87 -13.64 -0.47 -11.54
N THR A 88 -13.56 -1.52 -10.74
CA THR A 88 -14.09 -2.86 -11.05
C THR A 88 -15.43 -3.06 -10.33
N LEU A 89 -16.53 -3.11 -11.10
CA LEU A 89 -17.88 -3.32 -10.56
C LEU A 89 -18.10 -4.81 -10.25
N PHE A 90 -18.70 -5.09 -9.10
CA PHE A 90 -19.09 -6.45 -8.73
C PHE A 90 -20.27 -6.91 -9.59
N SER A 91 -20.10 -8.00 -10.36
CA SER A 91 -21.13 -8.51 -11.28
C SER A 91 -22.41 -9.00 -10.57
N ASP A 92 -22.30 -9.38 -9.29
CA ASP A 92 -23.37 -10.05 -8.53
C ASP A 92 -24.07 -9.17 -7.48
N LYS A 93 -23.68 -7.89 -7.31
CA LYS A 93 -24.28 -7.01 -6.28
C LYS A 93 -25.08 -5.89 -6.93
N SER A 94 -26.40 -5.88 -6.67
CA SER A 94 -27.34 -4.83 -7.09
C SER A 94 -27.17 -3.50 -6.35
N ASP A 95 -26.19 -3.39 -5.46
CA ASP A 95 -25.98 -2.21 -4.61
C ASP A 95 -25.09 -1.12 -5.25
N GLY A 96 -24.57 -1.36 -6.46
CA GLY A 96 -23.81 -0.37 -7.22
C GLY A 96 -22.39 -0.13 -6.72
N ARG A 97 -21.86 -0.96 -5.80
CA ARG A 97 -20.48 -0.81 -5.30
C ARG A 97 -19.43 -1.27 -6.33
N ALA A 98 -18.23 -0.71 -6.22
CA ALA A 98 -17.07 -1.10 -7.01
C ALA A 98 -15.79 -1.14 -6.15
N LEU A 99 -14.72 -1.70 -6.72
CA LEU A 99 -13.36 -1.55 -6.23
C LEU A 99 -12.62 -0.54 -7.10
N ARG A 100 -12.09 0.53 -6.52
CA ARG A 100 -11.24 1.49 -7.21
C ARG A 100 -9.79 1.13 -6.96
N SER A 101 -9.09 0.68 -8.00
CA SER A 101 -7.68 0.33 -7.94
C SER A 101 -6.81 1.32 -8.70
N LEU A 102 -5.62 1.60 -8.16
CA LEU A 102 -4.55 2.33 -8.83
C LEU A 102 -3.47 1.32 -9.25
N HIS A 103 -2.96 1.48 -10.47
CA HIS A 103 -1.93 0.64 -11.05
C HIS A 103 -0.81 1.49 -11.63
N PHE A 104 0.43 1.03 -11.52
CA PHE A 104 1.49 1.50 -12.41
C PHE A 104 1.31 0.83 -13.77
N ASN A 105 1.43 1.61 -14.85
CA ASN A 105 1.17 1.10 -16.19
C ASN A 105 2.24 0.12 -16.66
N ASP A 106 3.47 0.21 -16.16
CA ASP A 106 4.53 -0.77 -16.44
C ASP A 106 4.33 -2.11 -15.72
N ARG A 107 3.44 -2.17 -14.72
CA ARG A 107 3.10 -3.35 -13.92
C ARG A 107 1.58 -3.44 -13.68
N LEU A 108 0.82 -3.40 -14.77
CA LEU A 108 -0.64 -3.27 -14.75
C LEU A 108 -1.37 -4.45 -14.07
N ASP A 109 -0.71 -5.61 -13.98
CA ASP A 109 -1.19 -6.82 -13.32
C ASP A 109 -1.27 -6.70 -11.79
N ILE A 110 -0.55 -5.74 -11.19
CA ILE A 110 -0.51 -5.56 -9.74
C ILE A 110 -1.24 -4.27 -9.34
N ALA A 111 -2.25 -4.40 -8.49
CA ALA A 111 -2.89 -3.25 -7.87
C ALA A 111 -1.97 -2.66 -6.79
N GLN A 112 -1.54 -1.42 -6.99
CA GLN A 112 -0.70 -0.68 -6.05
C GLN A 112 -1.50 -0.16 -4.86
N SER A 113 -2.76 0.15 -5.10
CA SER A 113 -3.71 0.57 -4.07
C SER A 113 -5.10 0.16 -4.50
N CYS A 114 -5.95 -0.21 -3.55
CA CYS A 114 -7.34 -0.54 -3.86
C CYS A 114 -8.25 -0.13 -2.70
N ALA A 115 -9.37 0.52 -3.02
CA ALA A 115 -10.37 0.93 -2.05
C ALA A 115 -11.78 0.54 -2.51
N THR A 116 -12.68 0.33 -1.55
CA THR A 116 -14.10 0.17 -1.86
C THR A 116 -14.71 1.54 -2.19
N VAL A 117 -15.48 1.62 -3.28
CA VAL A 117 -16.30 2.78 -3.62
C VAL A 117 -17.78 2.44 -3.54
N ASP A 118 -18.58 3.38 -3.05
CA ASP A 118 -20.04 3.24 -3.03
C ASP A 118 -20.67 3.55 -4.40
N ALA A 119 -22.00 3.40 -4.48
CA ALA A 119 -22.76 3.66 -5.71
C ALA A 119 -22.70 5.12 -6.20
N ALA A 120 -22.32 6.06 -5.33
CA ALA A 120 -22.09 7.45 -5.71
C ALA A 120 -20.65 7.69 -6.19
N GLY A 121 -19.79 6.66 -6.20
CA GLY A 121 -18.39 6.74 -6.59
C GLY A 121 -17.48 7.31 -5.49
N LYS A 122 -17.99 7.44 -4.26
CA LYS A 122 -17.22 7.94 -3.11
C LYS A 122 -16.44 6.80 -2.47
N VAL A 123 -15.17 7.05 -2.14
CA VAL A 123 -14.32 6.09 -1.43
C VAL A 123 -14.82 5.90 0.01
N ARG A 124 -14.87 4.64 0.43
CA ARG A 124 -15.24 4.20 1.78
C ARG A 124 -13.99 4.07 2.65
N HIS A 125 -13.55 5.19 3.23
CA HIS A 125 -12.41 5.21 4.17
C HIS A 125 -12.69 4.49 5.49
N ASP A 126 -13.95 4.21 5.80
CA ASP A 126 -14.36 3.39 6.93
C ASP A 126 -14.14 1.88 6.69
N TRP A 127 -13.81 1.49 5.44
CA TRP A 127 -13.53 0.12 5.05
C TRP A 127 -12.03 -0.03 4.78
N PRO A 128 -11.41 -1.12 5.24
CA PRO A 128 -9.99 -1.31 5.08
C PRO A 128 -9.66 -1.70 3.62
N PRO A 129 -8.39 -1.54 3.18
CA PRO A 129 -7.94 -2.00 1.87
C PRO A 129 -8.27 -3.49 1.64
N PRO A 130 -8.71 -3.94 0.46
CA PRO A 130 -9.04 -5.36 0.25
C PRO A 130 -7.88 -6.32 0.54
N THR A 131 -8.19 -7.47 1.16
CA THR A 131 -7.23 -8.52 1.58
C THR A 131 -7.30 -9.79 0.75
N SER A 132 -8.24 -9.86 -0.18
CA SER A 132 -8.42 -11.02 -1.06
C SER A 132 -8.86 -10.60 -2.45
N GLY A 133 -8.64 -11.49 -3.41
CA GLY A 133 -8.94 -11.26 -4.81
C GLY A 133 -7.82 -10.54 -5.58
N PRO A 134 -8.03 -10.29 -6.87
CA PRO A 134 -6.99 -9.81 -7.80
C PRO A 134 -6.52 -8.37 -7.53
N THR A 135 -7.21 -7.63 -6.65
CA THR A 135 -6.85 -6.26 -6.26
C THR A 135 -6.47 -6.16 -4.78
N ALA A 136 -6.13 -7.28 -4.13
CA ALA A 136 -5.67 -7.27 -2.75
C ALA A 136 -4.30 -6.60 -2.63
N THR A 137 -4.13 -5.74 -1.63
CA THR A 137 -2.88 -4.99 -1.41
C THR A 137 -2.13 -5.43 -0.16
N PHE A 138 -2.79 -6.20 0.73
CA PHE A 138 -2.25 -6.69 2.01
C PHE A 138 -1.71 -5.63 2.98
N SER A 139 -1.80 -4.34 2.61
CA SER A 139 -1.28 -3.22 3.38
C SER A 139 -1.98 -3.01 4.73
N GLN A 140 -3.18 -3.57 4.96
CA GLN A 140 -3.80 -3.43 6.28
C GLN A 140 -2.99 -4.13 7.40
N GLY A 141 -2.05 -5.05 7.10
CA GLY A 141 -1.21 -5.67 8.14
C GLY A 141 -0.33 -4.65 8.85
N LEU A 142 0.06 -3.59 8.15
CA LEU A 142 0.83 -2.48 8.73
C LEU A 142 0.04 -1.76 9.83
N ALA A 143 -1.30 -1.74 9.74
CA ALA A 143 -2.14 -1.12 10.76
C ALA A 143 -2.01 -1.80 12.13
N LEU A 144 -1.53 -3.05 12.20
CA LEU A 144 -1.21 -3.69 13.49
C LEU A 144 -0.13 -2.93 14.27
N GLY A 145 0.74 -2.16 13.60
CA GLY A 145 1.74 -1.31 14.25
C GLY A 145 1.11 -0.28 15.21
N VAL A 146 -0.08 0.20 14.87
CA VAL A 146 -0.86 1.10 15.74
C VAL A 146 -1.31 0.40 17.01
N ALA A 147 -1.77 -0.85 16.90
CA ALA A 147 -2.20 -1.64 18.04
C ALA A 147 -1.02 -2.02 18.94
N VAL A 148 0.13 -2.37 18.35
CA VAL A 148 1.38 -2.62 19.09
C VAL A 148 1.82 -1.38 19.87
N HIS A 149 1.80 -0.21 19.24
CA HIS A 149 2.10 1.06 19.91
C HIS A 149 1.15 1.31 21.09
N ALA A 150 -0.15 1.09 20.87
CA ALA A 150 -1.17 1.28 21.89
C ALA A 150 -1.02 0.36 23.12
N LEU A 151 -0.59 -0.89 22.92
CA LEU A 151 -0.30 -1.84 24.02
C LEU A 151 0.89 -1.44 24.86
N GLY A 152 1.83 -0.71 24.26
CA GLY A 152 3.07 -0.30 24.90
C GLY A 152 2.94 0.84 25.90
N HIS A 153 1.82 1.57 25.89
CA HIS A 153 1.58 2.70 26.79
C HIS A 153 0.99 2.24 28.13
N ASP A 154 1.55 2.73 29.24
CA ASP A 154 1.05 2.41 30.58
C ASP A 154 -0.36 2.99 30.76
N ARG A 155 -1.30 2.09 31.11
CA ARG A 155 -2.74 2.35 31.29
C ARG A 155 -3.06 3.43 32.34
N ARG A 156 -2.07 3.83 33.14
CA ARG A 156 -2.23 4.73 34.30
C ARG A 156 -1.89 6.19 34.01
N SER A 157 -1.26 6.49 32.88
CA SER A 157 -0.97 7.87 32.48
C SER A 157 -1.84 8.23 31.27
N PRO A 158 -2.87 9.07 31.41
CA PRO A 158 -3.60 9.61 30.27
C PRO A 158 -2.67 10.59 29.56
N SER A 159 -1.75 10.09 28.73
CA SER A 159 -1.07 10.92 27.75
C SER A 159 -2.12 11.34 26.74
N VAL A 160 -2.60 12.58 26.89
CA VAL A 160 -3.52 13.29 26.00
C VAL A 160 -2.77 13.68 24.71
N THR A 161 -2.05 12.75 24.08
CA THR A 161 -1.34 13.01 22.83
C THR A 161 -2.09 12.36 21.68
N THR A 162 -2.48 13.19 20.72
CA THR A 162 -2.97 12.77 19.41
C THR A 162 -1.85 12.00 18.71
N PRO A 163 -1.99 10.68 18.47
CA PRO A 163 -0.89 9.90 17.92
C PRO A 163 -0.52 10.41 16.53
N ARG A 164 0.77 10.61 16.28
CA ARG A 164 1.28 11.03 14.97
C ARG A 164 1.82 9.83 14.21
N ILE A 165 1.22 9.54 13.07
CA ILE A 165 1.50 8.34 12.28
C ILE A 165 2.05 8.78 10.92
N ALA A 166 3.25 8.32 10.58
CA ALA A 166 3.80 8.46 9.24
C ALA A 166 3.56 7.17 8.45
N VAL A 167 3.11 7.29 7.19
CA VAL A 167 3.04 6.20 6.23
C VAL A 167 3.97 6.53 5.06
N LEU A 168 5.08 5.83 4.97
CA LEU A 168 6.09 5.97 3.93
C LEU A 168 5.75 5.03 2.77
N GLY A 169 5.42 5.58 1.60
CA GLY A 169 4.78 4.81 0.52
C GLY A 169 3.26 4.84 0.66
N GLY A 170 2.69 6.04 0.66
CA GLY A 170 1.25 6.23 0.87
C GLY A 170 0.35 5.68 -0.24
N GLY A 171 0.91 5.43 -1.43
CA GLY A 171 0.16 4.99 -2.59
C GLY A 171 -1.01 5.93 -2.88
N ALA A 172 -2.17 5.37 -3.22
CA ALA A 172 -3.39 6.16 -3.45
C ALA A 172 -4.01 6.76 -2.16
N GLY A 173 -3.33 6.65 -1.01
CA GLY A 173 -3.79 7.15 0.29
C GLY A 173 -4.78 6.23 1.01
N VAL A 174 -5.00 4.99 0.55
CA VAL A 174 -6.06 4.11 1.09
C VAL A 174 -5.82 3.73 2.55
N LEU A 175 -4.66 3.14 2.87
CA LEU A 175 -4.31 2.79 4.25
C LEU A 175 -4.21 4.04 5.15
N PRO A 176 -3.49 5.11 4.78
CA PRO A 176 -3.48 6.36 5.53
C PRO A 176 -4.89 6.91 5.83
N ALA A 177 -5.78 6.94 4.83
CA ALA A 177 -7.14 7.45 4.98
C ALA A 177 -8.00 6.56 5.88
N PHE A 178 -7.82 5.24 5.79
CA PHE A 178 -8.43 4.30 6.70
C PHE A 178 -8.00 4.55 8.15
N LEU A 179 -6.70 4.73 8.40
CA LEU A 179 -6.18 5.06 9.73
C LEU A 179 -6.71 6.41 10.24
N HIS A 180 -6.80 7.42 9.37
CA HIS A 180 -7.38 8.72 9.70
C HIS A 180 -8.85 8.62 10.15
N HIS A 181 -9.62 7.73 9.53
CA HIS A 181 -11.02 7.47 9.90
C HIS A 181 -11.11 6.65 11.19
N ALA A 182 -10.37 5.53 11.27
CA ALA A 182 -10.39 4.61 12.39
C ALA A 182 -9.83 5.22 13.69
N LEU A 183 -8.98 6.26 13.58
CA LEU A 183 -8.34 6.94 14.70
C LEU A 183 -8.67 8.44 14.66
N PRO A 184 -9.83 8.88 15.18
CA PRO A 184 -10.29 10.27 15.07
C PRO A 184 -9.37 11.32 15.69
N ALA A 185 -8.49 10.90 16.61
CA ALA A 185 -7.50 11.76 17.24
C ALA A 185 -6.12 11.71 16.55
N ALA A 186 -5.88 10.79 15.61
CA ALA A 186 -4.56 10.66 14.99
C ALA A 186 -4.30 11.80 14.00
N ARG A 187 -3.03 12.19 13.88
CA ARG A 187 -2.50 12.97 12.75
C ARG A 187 -1.76 12.01 11.83
N ILE A 188 -2.06 12.06 10.54
CA ILE A 188 -1.52 11.16 9.53
C ILE A 188 -0.68 11.97 8.54
N ASP A 189 0.61 11.62 8.44
CA ASP A 189 1.53 12.10 7.41
C ASP A 189 1.71 10.96 6.38
N SER A 190 1.16 11.10 5.19
CA SER A 190 1.31 10.15 4.08
C SER A 190 2.38 10.66 3.13
N VAL A 191 3.43 9.88 2.85
CA VAL A 191 4.55 10.29 1.99
C VAL A 191 4.57 9.45 0.73
N GLU A 192 4.50 10.08 -0.43
CA GLU A 192 4.46 9.44 -1.74
C GLU A 192 5.40 10.14 -2.72
N LEU A 193 6.16 9.37 -3.48
CA LEU A 193 7.18 9.92 -4.39
C LEU A 193 6.56 10.38 -5.72
N CYS A 194 5.62 9.60 -6.24
CA CYS A 194 5.10 9.77 -7.59
C CYS A 194 4.07 10.93 -7.67
N PRO A 195 4.31 11.97 -8.50
CA PRO A 195 3.37 13.07 -8.67
C PRO A 195 2.01 12.59 -9.21
N ASP A 196 1.99 11.63 -10.14
CA ASP A 196 0.74 11.15 -10.72
C ASP A 196 -0.08 10.33 -9.73
N VAL A 197 0.58 9.58 -8.82
CA VAL A 197 -0.09 8.91 -7.70
C VAL A 197 -0.67 9.94 -6.73
N CYS A 198 0.08 11.00 -6.40
CA CYS A 198 -0.42 12.08 -5.54
C CYS A 198 -1.64 12.79 -6.15
N ALA A 199 -1.59 13.08 -7.45
CA ALA A 199 -2.68 13.68 -8.19
C ALA A 199 -3.93 12.78 -8.19
N ALA A 200 -3.76 11.48 -8.50
CA ALA A 200 -4.84 10.51 -8.46
C ALA A 200 -5.44 10.37 -7.05
N SER A 201 -4.59 10.35 -6.01
CA SER A 201 -5.02 10.25 -4.60
C SER A 201 -5.99 11.37 -4.22
N ARG A 202 -5.63 12.62 -4.55
CA ARG A 202 -6.47 13.79 -4.28
C ARG A 202 -7.74 13.77 -5.13
N ALA A 203 -7.61 13.56 -6.43
CA ALA A 203 -8.74 13.69 -7.35
C ALA A 203 -9.77 12.55 -7.25
N LEU A 204 -9.35 11.34 -6.85
CA LEU A 204 -10.15 10.13 -7.04
C LEU A 204 -10.23 9.25 -5.80
N PHE A 205 -9.33 9.43 -4.84
CA PHE A 205 -9.38 8.69 -3.58
C PHE A 205 -9.87 9.53 -2.41
N GLY A 206 -10.28 10.78 -2.64
CA GLY A 206 -10.87 11.65 -1.62
C GLY A 206 -9.87 12.20 -0.62
N VAL A 207 -8.57 12.15 -0.93
CA VAL A 207 -7.51 12.65 -0.05
C VAL A 207 -7.58 14.17 0.15
N ASP A 208 -8.03 14.92 -0.86
CA ASP A 208 -8.23 16.37 -0.77
C ASP A 208 -9.16 16.76 0.39
N ALA A 209 -10.30 16.08 0.52
CA ALA A 209 -11.26 16.30 1.59
C ALA A 209 -10.71 15.91 2.98
N LEU A 210 -9.73 15.01 3.04
CA LEU A 210 -9.05 14.66 4.30
C LEU A 210 -8.03 15.73 4.70
N GLU A 211 -7.28 16.28 3.73
CA GLU A 211 -6.33 17.38 3.95
C GLU A 211 -7.03 18.62 4.51
N ASP A 212 -8.23 18.96 4.00
CA ASP A 212 -9.08 20.03 4.53
C ASP A 212 -9.44 19.85 6.02
N GLY A 213 -9.47 18.61 6.50
CA GLY A 213 -9.73 18.27 7.90
C GLY A 213 -8.57 18.57 8.85
N GLY A 214 -7.38 18.92 8.34
CA GLY A 214 -6.22 19.37 9.13
C GLY A 214 -5.51 18.30 9.97
N ARG A 215 -5.95 17.03 9.88
CA ARG A 215 -5.33 15.87 10.53
C ARG A 215 -4.64 14.92 9.54
N PHE A 216 -4.76 15.18 8.24
CA PHE A 216 -4.15 14.41 7.18
C PHE A 216 -3.27 15.32 6.34
N THR A 217 -2.11 14.84 5.92
CA THR A 217 -1.25 15.56 4.98
C THR A 217 -0.61 14.57 4.01
N LEU A 218 -0.76 14.82 2.70
CA LEU A 218 -0.07 14.07 1.66
C LEU A 218 1.17 14.85 1.19
N HIS A 219 2.34 14.33 1.55
CA HIS A 219 3.64 14.85 1.14
C HIS A 219 4.05 14.19 -0.17
N GLN A 220 4.17 14.98 -1.23
CA GLN A 220 4.86 14.54 -2.45
C GLN A 220 6.37 14.66 -2.22
N ALA A 221 7.01 13.58 -1.76
CA ALA A 221 8.41 13.59 -1.36
C ALA A 221 9.04 12.19 -1.41
N ASP A 222 10.37 12.16 -1.48
CA ASP A 222 11.13 10.94 -1.20
C ASP A 222 11.03 10.59 0.29
N ALA A 223 10.62 9.35 0.58
CA ALA A 223 10.39 8.90 1.95
C ALA A 223 11.66 8.84 2.81
N LEU A 224 12.83 8.53 2.21
CA LEU A 224 14.10 8.46 2.92
C LEU A 224 14.58 9.86 3.30
N ALA A 225 14.46 10.82 2.36
CA ALA A 225 14.75 12.22 2.63
C ALA A 225 13.77 12.82 3.66
N TRP A 226 12.48 12.48 3.55
CA TRP A 226 11.45 12.96 4.48
C TRP A 226 11.70 12.47 5.91
N ILE A 227 12.01 11.18 6.10
CA ILE A 227 12.28 10.64 7.44
C ILE A 227 13.59 11.16 8.01
N ASP A 228 14.59 11.42 7.16
CA ASP A 228 15.84 12.04 7.63
C ASP A 228 15.63 13.50 8.08
N ALA A 229 14.71 14.23 7.43
CA ALA A 229 14.32 15.56 7.85
C ALA A 229 13.32 15.58 9.02
N ALA A 230 12.79 14.43 9.45
CA ALA A 230 11.79 14.38 10.50
C ALA A 230 12.37 14.79 11.87
N GLU A 231 11.60 15.60 12.59
CA GLU A 231 11.99 16.09 13.92
C GLU A 231 12.18 14.93 14.91
N PRO A 232 13.19 15.00 15.80
CA PRO A 232 13.40 13.98 16.82
C PRO A 232 12.16 13.76 17.70
N ALA A 233 11.84 12.50 17.99
CA ALA A 233 10.72 12.09 18.84
C ALA A 233 9.36 12.71 18.47
N SER A 234 9.14 12.98 17.18
CA SER A 234 7.92 13.62 16.67
C SER A 234 6.85 12.64 16.19
N LEU A 235 7.21 11.37 15.95
CA LEU A 235 6.33 10.34 15.40
C LEU A 235 6.08 9.23 16.42
N ASP A 236 4.85 8.73 16.52
CA ASP A 236 4.52 7.62 17.41
C ASP A 236 4.54 6.27 16.67
N VAL A 237 4.17 6.31 15.39
CA VAL A 237 4.15 5.14 14.52
C VAL A 237 4.70 5.51 13.15
N ILE A 238 5.62 4.70 12.63
CA ILE A 238 6.09 4.76 11.24
C ILE A 238 5.68 3.45 10.56
N LEU A 239 4.90 3.56 9.50
CA LEU A 239 4.52 2.44 8.65
C LEU A 239 5.26 2.57 7.32
N VAL A 240 5.99 1.54 6.91
CA VAL A 240 6.74 1.53 5.65
C VAL A 240 6.11 0.55 4.68
N ASP A 241 5.56 1.10 3.60
CA ASP A 241 4.91 0.40 2.49
C ASP A 241 5.56 0.82 1.17
N LEU A 242 6.89 0.76 1.14
CA LEU A 242 7.69 1.13 -0.03
C LEU A 242 8.00 -0.12 -0.87
N GLU A 243 8.00 0.02 -2.18
CA GLU A 243 8.44 -1.01 -3.12
C GLU A 243 9.73 -0.57 -3.82
N SER A 244 10.62 -1.51 -4.15
CA SER A 244 11.92 -1.20 -4.77
C SER A 244 11.81 -0.57 -6.16
N GLY A 245 10.72 -0.81 -6.89
CA GLY A 245 10.48 -0.31 -8.26
C GLY A 245 11.50 -0.77 -9.33
N ASP A 246 12.60 -1.42 -8.90
CA ASP A 246 13.70 -1.88 -9.73
C ASP A 246 13.59 -3.38 -9.98
N VAL A 247 13.23 -3.72 -11.22
CA VAL A 247 13.12 -5.08 -11.74
C VAL A 247 14.41 -5.90 -11.52
N GLY A 248 15.58 -5.24 -11.46
CA GLY A 248 16.86 -5.86 -11.18
C GLY A 248 17.09 -6.22 -9.70
N VAL A 249 16.41 -5.53 -8.78
CA VAL A 249 16.41 -5.84 -7.34
C VAL A 249 15.39 -6.94 -7.03
N GLU A 250 14.25 -6.96 -7.73
CA GLU A 250 13.27 -8.06 -7.70
C GLU A 250 13.93 -9.40 -8.08
N ALA A 251 14.80 -9.39 -9.09
CA ALA A 251 15.58 -10.55 -9.51
C ALA A 251 16.57 -11.08 -8.44
N ARG A 252 16.90 -10.25 -7.44
CA ARG A 252 17.76 -10.62 -6.31
C ARG A 252 16.97 -11.09 -5.10
N GLY A 253 15.65 -11.18 -5.18
CA GLY A 253 14.79 -11.80 -4.17
C GLY A 253 14.24 -10.87 -3.09
N LEU A 254 14.50 -9.56 -3.13
CA LEU A 254 13.84 -8.57 -2.27
C LEU A 254 13.04 -7.61 -3.15
N ILE A 255 11.71 -7.56 -2.98
CA ILE A 255 10.80 -6.74 -3.78
C ILE A 255 10.41 -5.48 -2.99
N ALA A 256 10.02 -5.69 -1.73
CA ALA A 256 9.73 -4.63 -0.78
C ALA A 256 10.42 -4.92 0.56
N PRO A 257 10.91 -3.90 1.29
CA PRO A 257 11.10 -2.52 0.84
C PRO A 257 12.35 -2.37 -0.04
N PRO A 258 12.63 -1.18 -0.62
CA PRO A 258 13.93 -0.85 -1.18
C PRO A 258 15.06 -1.20 -0.19
N ALA A 259 16.18 -1.70 -0.69
CA ALA A 259 17.30 -2.14 0.17
C ALA A 259 17.75 -1.06 1.17
N SER A 260 17.70 0.21 0.77
CA SER A 260 18.03 1.38 1.60
C SER A 260 17.18 1.52 2.86
N VAL A 261 15.94 1.01 2.88
CA VAL A 261 15.08 0.97 4.07
C VAL A 261 15.59 -0.04 5.10
N LEU A 262 16.27 -1.10 4.64
CA LEU A 262 16.89 -2.12 5.49
C LEU A 262 18.38 -1.84 5.71
N GLU A 263 18.80 -0.57 5.63
CA GLU A 263 20.17 -0.16 5.91
C GLU A 263 20.24 0.74 7.15
N ARG A 264 21.41 0.75 7.79
CA ARG A 264 21.67 1.49 9.03
C ARG A 264 21.26 2.98 9.00
N PRO A 265 21.49 3.76 7.92
CA PRO A 265 21.09 5.16 7.89
C PRO A 265 19.58 5.35 8.09
N PHE A 266 18.75 4.55 7.43
CA PHE A 266 17.30 4.59 7.61
C PHE A 266 16.91 4.21 9.04
N ALA A 267 17.48 3.13 9.58
CA ALA A 267 17.19 2.68 10.94
C ALA A 267 17.46 3.77 11.99
N LEU A 268 18.58 4.49 11.87
CA LEU A 268 18.92 5.61 12.75
C LEU A 268 17.97 6.80 12.61
N ALA A 269 17.52 7.13 11.39
CA ALA A 269 16.56 8.21 11.15
C ALA A 269 15.17 7.87 11.72
N ALA A 270 14.71 6.63 11.51
CA ALA A 270 13.46 6.14 12.06
C ALA A 270 13.51 6.10 13.60
N GLU A 271 14.58 5.59 14.20
CA GLU A 271 14.73 5.56 15.66
C GLU A 271 14.76 6.97 16.27
N ARG A 272 15.49 7.90 15.64
CA ARG A 272 15.58 9.30 16.09
C ARG A 272 14.21 9.97 16.08
N SER A 273 13.43 9.79 15.02
CA SER A 273 12.13 10.44 14.82
C SER A 273 11.00 9.82 15.64
N LEU A 274 11.10 8.55 16.01
CA LEU A 274 10.11 7.89 16.88
C LEU A 274 10.14 8.44 18.31
N SER A 275 8.97 8.62 18.92
CA SER A 275 8.81 8.92 20.34
C SER A 275 9.24 7.72 21.20
N ALA A 276 9.43 7.94 22.51
CA ALA A 276 9.74 6.84 23.42
C ALA A 276 8.59 5.81 23.41
N GLY A 277 8.89 4.54 23.14
CA GLY A 277 7.88 3.51 22.97
C GLY A 277 7.18 3.50 21.61
N GLY A 278 7.59 4.37 20.68
CA GLY A 278 7.09 4.42 19.30
C GLY A 278 7.40 3.15 18.51
N VAL A 279 6.63 2.90 17.46
CA VAL A 279 6.68 1.66 16.67
C VAL A 279 7.04 1.94 15.22
N LEU A 280 7.98 1.18 14.67
CA LEU A 280 8.22 1.08 13.24
C LEU A 280 7.68 -0.28 12.76
N ALA A 281 6.83 -0.26 11.74
CA ALA A 281 6.34 -1.43 11.04
C ALA A 281 6.76 -1.37 9.56
N VAL A 282 7.35 -2.44 9.05
CA VAL A 282 7.89 -2.49 7.68
C VAL A 282 7.25 -3.66 6.94
N ASN A 283 6.58 -3.37 5.83
CA ASN A 283 6.11 -4.38 4.89
C ASN A 283 7.31 -4.93 4.12
N THR A 284 7.49 -6.25 4.17
CA THR A 284 8.57 -6.94 3.47
C THR A 284 7.98 -7.99 2.55
N LEU A 285 8.45 -8.01 1.31
CA LEU A 285 8.07 -8.99 0.29
C LEU A 285 9.34 -9.49 -0.38
N GLY A 286 9.59 -10.79 -0.29
CA GLY A 286 10.82 -11.38 -0.82
C GLY A 286 11.15 -12.74 -0.21
N SER A 287 12.40 -13.16 -0.44
CA SER A 287 13.00 -14.34 0.18
C SER A 287 13.18 -14.10 1.69
N PRO A 288 12.68 -14.99 2.56
CA PRO A 288 12.81 -14.86 4.02
C PRO A 288 14.26 -14.62 4.47
N GLU A 289 15.19 -15.43 3.94
CA GLU A 289 16.62 -15.39 4.31
C GLU A 289 17.26 -14.01 4.04
N LEU A 290 16.91 -13.40 2.91
CA LEU A 290 17.44 -12.08 2.54
C LEU A 290 16.84 -10.96 3.39
N ILE A 291 15.56 -11.06 3.72
CA ILE A 291 14.89 -10.11 4.61
C ILE A 291 15.54 -10.16 5.99
N GLU A 292 15.73 -11.35 6.55
CA GLU A 292 16.34 -11.56 7.87
C GLU A 292 17.77 -11.03 7.94
N VAL A 293 18.63 -11.38 6.96
CA VAL A 293 20.03 -10.95 6.94
C VAL A 293 20.15 -9.43 6.88
N ARG A 294 19.31 -8.77 6.06
CA ARG A 294 19.36 -7.31 5.91
C ARG A 294 18.79 -6.58 7.12
N ALA A 295 17.66 -7.06 7.66
CA ALA A 295 17.09 -6.50 8.89
C ALA A 295 18.08 -6.60 10.07
N ALA A 296 18.75 -7.75 10.21
CA ALA A 296 19.79 -7.93 11.22
C ALA A 296 20.98 -6.97 11.02
N ALA A 297 21.41 -6.75 9.77
CA ALA A 297 22.52 -5.85 9.45
C ALA A 297 22.20 -4.37 9.74
N ALA A 298 20.94 -3.96 9.61
CA ALA A 298 20.46 -2.63 10.01
C ALA A 298 20.28 -2.47 11.52
N GLU A 299 20.53 -3.52 12.31
CA GLU A 299 20.19 -3.59 13.73
C GLU A 299 18.67 -3.42 14.00
N LEU A 300 17.84 -3.53 12.95
CA LEU A 300 16.38 -3.63 13.03
C LEU A 300 16.02 -5.02 13.55
N ARG A 301 16.26 -5.27 14.84
CA ARG A 301 15.84 -6.50 15.50
C ARG A 301 14.32 -6.46 15.61
N ALA A 302 13.65 -7.27 14.79
CA ALA A 302 12.23 -7.50 14.92
C ALA A 302 11.94 -7.92 16.36
N SER A 303 11.15 -7.11 17.05
CA SER A 303 10.65 -7.44 18.39
C SER A 303 9.43 -8.39 18.27
N ALA A 304 8.78 -8.38 17.10
CA ALA A 304 7.74 -9.31 16.68
C ALA A 304 7.61 -9.28 15.14
N CYS A 305 7.08 -10.37 14.55
CA CYS A 305 6.74 -10.48 13.13
C CYS A 305 5.33 -11.03 12.96
N CYS A 306 4.60 -10.60 11.92
CA CYS A 306 3.41 -11.33 11.47
C CYS A 306 3.50 -11.62 9.96
N ASP A 307 3.08 -12.82 9.58
CA ASP A 307 2.97 -13.20 8.17
C ASP A 307 1.65 -12.69 7.61
N ALA A 308 1.73 -12.00 6.47
CA ALA A 308 0.56 -11.65 5.69
C ALA A 308 0.33 -12.76 4.64
N PRO A 309 -0.94 -13.14 4.34
CA PRO A 309 -1.22 -14.02 3.23
C PRO A 309 -0.67 -13.40 1.94
N LEU A 310 0.08 -14.17 1.18
CA LEU A 310 0.71 -13.75 -0.07
C LEU A 310 -0.33 -13.53 -1.19
N PRO A 311 -0.03 -12.68 -2.21
CA PRO A 311 -0.83 -12.60 -3.44
C PRO A 311 -0.95 -13.97 -4.14
N PRO A 312 -1.96 -14.19 -5.01
CA PRO A 312 -2.17 -15.45 -5.73
C PRO A 312 -0.92 -16.05 -6.41
N GLU A 313 -0.80 -17.38 -6.46
CA GLU A 313 0.40 -18.10 -6.95
C GLU A 313 0.79 -17.78 -8.40
N ASP A 314 -0.18 -17.41 -9.23
CA ASP A 314 0.01 -17.01 -10.63
C ASP A 314 0.77 -15.69 -10.81
N LEU A 315 0.88 -14.88 -9.75
CA LEU A 315 1.73 -13.67 -9.69
C LEU A 315 3.09 -13.96 -9.02
N ARG A 316 3.35 -15.22 -8.60
CA ARG A 316 4.58 -15.62 -7.92
C ARG A 316 5.56 -16.30 -8.88
N GLY A 317 6.70 -15.66 -9.08
CA GLY A 317 7.92 -16.38 -9.48
C GLY A 317 8.66 -16.88 -8.24
N GLY A 318 8.43 -18.14 -7.81
CA GLY A 318 9.23 -18.84 -6.79
C GLY A 318 8.75 -18.76 -5.33
N ASP A 319 9.61 -19.19 -4.40
CA ASP A 319 9.40 -19.26 -2.94
C ASP A 319 9.53 -17.85 -2.32
N ARG A 320 8.41 -17.12 -2.28
CA ARG A 320 8.33 -15.74 -1.76
C ARG A 320 7.48 -15.73 -0.49
N SER A 321 7.78 -14.82 0.42
CA SER A 321 7.02 -14.55 1.66
C SER A 321 6.67 -13.06 1.75
N GLN A 322 5.51 -12.74 2.33
CA GLN A 322 5.18 -11.39 2.75
C GLN A 322 5.05 -11.36 4.27
N THR A 323 5.90 -10.58 4.91
CA THR A 323 5.99 -10.50 6.36
C THR A 323 6.04 -9.03 6.77
N ILE A 324 5.47 -8.72 7.93
CA ILE A 324 5.54 -7.38 8.50
C ILE A 324 6.44 -7.44 9.72
N LEU A 325 7.53 -6.68 9.65
CA LEU A 325 8.50 -6.56 10.73
C LEU A 325 8.08 -5.44 11.68
N PHE A 326 7.97 -5.73 12.97
CA PHE A 326 7.71 -4.72 13.99
C PHE A 326 8.95 -4.51 14.86
N THR A 327 9.33 -3.25 15.04
CA THR A 327 10.30 -2.84 16.03
C THR A 327 9.76 -1.69 16.88
N ARG A 328 10.18 -1.64 18.14
CA ARG A 328 9.76 -0.62 19.08
C ARG A 328 10.97 0.09 19.66
N ARG A 329 10.90 1.41 19.73
CA ARG A 329 11.92 2.20 20.42
C ARG A 329 11.79 1.99 21.93
N GLU A 330 12.81 1.42 22.56
CA GLU A 330 12.87 1.34 24.03
C GLU A 330 12.91 2.76 24.62
N ALA A 331 12.16 2.98 25.70
CA ALA A 331 12.27 4.24 26.44
C ALA A 331 13.66 4.32 27.06
N LEU A 332 14.34 5.47 26.94
CA LEU A 332 15.62 5.73 27.60
C LEU A 332 15.41 5.72 29.14
N GLY A 333 15.45 4.53 29.73
CA GLY A 333 15.11 4.28 31.12
C GLY A 333 15.81 3.04 31.65
N GLY A 334 17.09 3.21 32.01
CA GLY A 334 17.84 2.27 32.85
C GLY A 334 18.60 1.18 32.08
N ALA A 335 19.93 1.28 32.10
CA ALA A 335 20.82 0.14 31.91
C ALA A 335 20.61 -0.85 33.07
N GLY A 336 19.51 -1.60 33.04
CA GLY A 336 19.18 -2.64 33.99
C GLY A 336 18.57 -3.77 33.18
N THR A 337 19.28 -4.89 33.14
CA THR A 337 18.84 -6.23 32.73
C THR A 337 17.73 -6.28 31.67
N ARG A 338 18.06 -6.76 30.46
CA ARG A 338 17.05 -7.29 29.51
C ARG A 338 16.14 -8.26 30.27
N ASP A 339 15.06 -7.75 30.82
CA ASP A 339 14.14 -8.55 31.61
C ASP A 339 13.40 -9.39 30.58
N SER A 340 13.60 -10.70 30.64
CA SER A 340 12.94 -11.68 29.78
C SER A 340 11.40 -11.62 29.87
N GLN A 341 10.86 -10.78 30.77
CA GLN A 341 9.44 -10.46 30.91
C GLN A 341 8.92 -9.42 29.89
N SER A 342 9.76 -8.63 29.22
CA SER A 342 9.27 -7.65 28.22
C SER A 342 8.80 -8.29 26.90
N GLN A 343 9.22 -9.53 26.62
CA GLN A 343 8.74 -10.32 25.48
C GLN A 343 7.34 -10.94 25.71
N GLU A 344 6.87 -11.06 26.96
CA GLU A 344 5.57 -11.68 27.27
C GLU A 344 4.35 -10.79 26.94
N ALA A 345 4.54 -9.51 26.62
CA ALA A 345 3.43 -8.55 26.56
C ALA A 345 2.62 -8.54 25.24
N TRP A 346 3.15 -9.10 24.15
CA TRP A 346 2.55 -8.95 22.82
C TRP A 346 2.00 -10.28 22.31
N SER A 347 0.93 -10.77 22.93
CA SER A 347 0.21 -11.91 22.36
C SER A 347 -0.80 -11.45 21.31
N ALA A 348 -1.08 -12.29 20.32
CA ALA A 348 -2.22 -12.15 19.40
C ALA A 348 -3.51 -11.74 20.13
N ALA A 349 -3.77 -12.35 21.30
CA ALA A 349 -4.92 -12.04 22.14
C ALA A 349 -4.85 -10.63 22.75
N ALA A 350 -3.67 -10.11 23.09
CA ALA A 350 -3.50 -8.75 23.58
C ALA A 350 -3.74 -7.72 22.47
N VAL A 351 -3.17 -7.92 21.28
CA VAL A 351 -3.38 -7.06 20.11
C VAL A 351 -4.85 -7.03 19.72
N ARG A 352 -5.51 -8.20 19.65
CA ARG A 352 -6.94 -8.32 19.39
C ARG A 352 -7.78 -7.52 20.39
N ARG A 353 -7.54 -7.70 21.70
CA ARG A 353 -8.26 -6.96 22.75
C ARG A 353 -8.11 -5.44 22.60
N GLU A 354 -6.93 -4.97 22.19
CA GLU A 354 -6.67 -3.54 22.05
C GLU A 354 -7.37 -2.94 20.81
N LEU A 355 -7.40 -3.67 19.69
CA LEU A 355 -8.18 -3.30 18.52
C LEU A 355 -9.68 -3.25 18.83
N ASP A 356 -10.21 -4.27 19.51
CA ASP A 356 -11.62 -4.32 19.93
C ASP A 356 -11.97 -3.11 20.83
N ARG A 357 -11.10 -2.79 21.79
CA ARG A 357 -11.28 -1.67 22.74
C ARG A 357 -11.34 -0.31 22.06
N ARG A 358 -10.55 -0.11 21.01
CA ARG A 358 -10.52 1.16 20.25
C ARG A 358 -11.68 1.32 19.29
N ALA A 359 -12.59 0.34 19.25
CA ALA A 359 -13.69 0.30 18.30
C ALA A 359 -13.16 0.50 16.87
N THR A 360 -12.12 -0.26 16.51
CA THR A 360 -11.64 -0.38 15.14
C THR A 360 -12.11 -1.70 14.50
N PRO A 361 -13.43 -2.01 14.45
CA PRO A 361 -13.92 -3.31 14.01
C PRO A 361 -13.48 -3.76 12.60
N PRO A 362 -13.17 -2.88 11.63
CA PRO A 362 -12.67 -3.36 10.34
C PRO A 362 -11.22 -3.89 10.38
N LEU A 363 -10.38 -3.41 11.32
CA LEU A 363 -9.06 -4.00 11.57
C LEU A 363 -9.15 -5.38 12.22
N VAL A 364 -10.27 -5.67 12.85
CA VAL A 364 -10.48 -6.80 13.75
C VAL A 364 -10.86 -8.07 13.00
N GLU A 365 -11.60 -7.98 11.89
CA GLU A 365 -12.04 -9.17 11.15
C GLU A 365 -10.86 -9.96 10.56
N ASP A 366 -9.85 -9.27 10.00
CA ASP A 366 -8.66 -9.90 9.38
C ASP A 366 -7.47 -10.05 10.35
N ALA A 367 -7.41 -9.26 11.43
CA ALA A 367 -6.31 -9.35 12.40
C ALA A 367 -6.16 -10.76 12.99
N CYS A 368 -7.24 -11.51 13.23
CA CYS A 368 -7.09 -12.88 13.74
C CYS A 368 -6.38 -13.84 12.78
N SER A 369 -6.49 -13.62 11.46
CA SER A 369 -5.78 -14.41 10.45
C SER A 369 -4.29 -14.07 10.45
N TRP A 370 -3.94 -12.79 10.49
CA TRP A 370 -2.53 -12.33 10.53
C TRP A 370 -1.84 -12.63 11.86
N LEU A 371 -2.58 -12.51 12.96
CA LEU A 371 -2.10 -12.83 14.30
C LEU A 371 -2.01 -14.35 14.54
N ALA A 372 -2.65 -15.19 13.69
CA ALA A 372 -2.47 -16.64 13.74
C ALA A 372 -1.08 -17.05 13.20
N GLY A 373 -0.60 -16.42 12.11
CA GLY A 373 0.77 -16.59 11.61
C GLY A 373 1.83 -16.19 12.64
N TRP A 374 1.58 -15.12 13.41
CA TRP A 374 2.44 -14.68 14.53
C TRP A 374 2.71 -15.78 15.57
N ARG A 375 1.78 -16.73 15.79
CA ARG A 375 1.95 -17.84 16.75
C ARG A 375 2.86 -18.96 16.24
N GLU A 376 3.02 -19.09 14.94
CA GLU A 376 3.90 -20.11 14.35
C GLU A 376 5.35 -19.61 14.31
N CYS A 377 5.57 -18.33 13.96
CA CYS A 377 6.90 -17.70 14.01
C CYS A 377 7.46 -17.56 15.44
N ALA A 378 6.62 -17.28 16.45
CA ALA A 378 7.08 -17.13 17.84
C ALA A 378 7.47 -18.45 18.53
N LYS A 379 7.34 -19.60 17.84
CA LYS A 379 7.74 -20.93 18.32
C LYS A 379 9.01 -21.48 17.65
N ALA A 380 9.52 -20.80 16.63
CA ALA A 380 10.81 -21.06 16.00
C ALA A 380 11.86 -20.12 16.59
#